data_AF-A0A1J5FPL8-F1
#
_entry.id   AF-A0A1J5FPL8-F1
#
_cell.length_a   1.000
_cell.length_b   1.000
_cell.length_c   1.000
_cell.angle_alpha   90.00
_cell.angle_beta   90.00
_cell.angle_gamma   90.00
#
_symmetry.space_group_name_H-M   'P 1'
#
loop_
_entity.id
_entity.type
_entity.pdbx_description
1 polymer ?
#
loop_
_entity_poly.entity_id
_entity_poly.type
_entity_poly.pdbx_seq_one_letter_code
_entity_poly.pdbx_strand_id
1 'polypeptide(L)'
;MMHEIFTSIISITIGLAIYDLAKTIIENDILFKKFNDGNDFQSKTLSKFLTSIIIALSIESLMVVFKIVLDDYSKLINAFYLVLGVTLLIIGTGAYNWLSEQKNRSGI
;
A
#
# COMPACT_ATOMS: atom_id res chain seq x y z
N MET A 1 21.37 19.06 -2.86
CA MET A 1 21.99 17.71 -2.88
C MET A 1 21.12 16.69 -2.18
N MET A 2 21.30 16.34 -0.88
CA MET A 2 20.52 15.23 -0.27
C MET A 2 19.01 15.47 -0.27
N HIS A 3 18.56 16.69 0.05
CA HIS A 3 17.13 17.03 0.04
C HIS A 3 16.49 16.85 -1.34
N GLU A 4 17.19 17.18 -2.42
CA GLU A 4 16.69 17.04 -3.79
C GLU A 4 16.56 15.57 -4.20
N ILE A 5 17.53 14.74 -3.81
CA ILE A 5 17.48 13.28 -4.05
C ILE A 5 16.27 12.68 -3.34
N PHE A 6 16.03 13.04 -2.08
CA PHE A 6 14.86 12.60 -1.33
C PHE A 6 13.57 13.02 -2.04
N THR A 7 13.44 14.30 -2.40
CA THR A 7 12.24 14.82 -3.09
C THR A 7 12.01 14.13 -4.44
N SER A 8 13.06 13.83 -5.20
CA SER A 8 12.95 13.07 -6.44
C SER A 8 12.46 11.63 -6.21
N ILE A 9 13.00 10.93 -5.21
CA ILE A 9 12.56 9.56 -4.87
C ILE A 9 11.09 9.56 -4.44
N ILE A 10 10.70 10.48 -3.56
CA ILE A 10 9.31 10.62 -3.10
C ILE A 10 8.37 10.87 -4.28
N SER A 11 8.76 11.77 -5.19
CA SER A 11 7.95 12.10 -6.37
C SER A 11 7.76 10.88 -7.28
N ILE A 12 8.81 10.07 -7.48
CA ILE A 12 8.74 8.84 -8.27
C ILE A 12 7.86 7.79 -7.58
N THR A 13 8.02 7.58 -6.28
CA THR A 13 7.21 6.63 -5.49
C THR A 13 5.73 6.99 -5.53
N ILE A 14 5.39 8.28 -5.36
CA ILE A 14 4.00 8.76 -5.47
C ILE A 14 3.48 8.54 -6.90
N GLY A 15 4.28 8.87 -7.92
CA GLY A 15 3.90 8.66 -9.32
C GLY A 15 3.60 7.19 -9.64
N LEU A 16 4.44 6.28 -9.15
CA LEU A 16 4.24 4.83 -9.30
C LEU A 16 2.98 4.35 -8.56
N ALA A 17 2.75 4.81 -7.33
CA ALA A 17 1.55 4.45 -6.57
C ALA A 17 0.25 4.92 -7.25
N ILE A 18 0.26 6.13 -7.82
CA ILE A 18 -0.89 6.67 -8.57
C ILE A 18 -1.07 5.89 -9.88
N TYR A 19 0.01 5.53 -10.57
CA TYR A 19 -0.06 4.73 -11.79
C TYR A 19 -0.67 3.35 -11.54
N ASP A 20 -0.21 2.65 -10.50
CA ASP A 20 -0.76 1.34 -10.11
C ASP A 20 -2.25 1.44 -9.73
N LEU A 21 -2.63 2.51 -9.03
CA LEU A 21 -4.02 2.80 -8.70
C LEU A 21 -4.86 3.02 -9.95
N ALA A 22 -4.41 3.88 -10.86
CA ALA A 22 -5.11 4.17 -12.10
C ALA A 22 -5.28 2.90 -12.94
N LYS A 23 -4.23 2.08 -13.05
CA LYS A 23 -4.29 0.78 -13.72
C LYS A 23 -5.33 -0.13 -13.09
N THR A 24 -5.35 -0.22 -11.77
CA THR A 24 -6.31 -1.06 -11.02
C THR A 24 -7.76 -0.62 -11.22
N ILE A 25 -8.02 0.69 -11.20
CA ILE A 25 -9.35 1.25 -11.47
C ILE A 25 -9.78 0.92 -12.90
N ILE A 26 -8.90 1.15 -13.88
CA ILE A 26 -9.19 0.90 -15.29
C ILE A 26 -9.45 -0.59 -15.53
N GLU A 27 -8.62 -1.48 -15.00
CA GLU A 27 -8.83 -2.94 -15.11
C GLU A 27 -10.18 -3.35 -14.51
N ASN A 28 -10.57 -2.79 -13.36
CA ASN A 28 -11.87 -3.04 -12.76
C ASN A 28 -13.03 -2.53 -13.63
N ASP A 29 -13.02 -1.26 -14.06
CA ASP A 29 -14.13 -0.67 -14.82
C ASP A 29 -14.34 -1.38 -16.17
N ILE A 30 -13.27 -1.88 -16.80
CA ILE A 30 -13.37 -2.67 -18.03
C ILE A 30 -13.90 -4.09 -17.73
N LEU A 31 -13.50 -4.71 -16.62
CA LEU A 31 -13.98 -6.04 -16.19
C LEU A 31 -15.43 -6.02 -15.71
N PHE A 32 -15.88 -4.92 -15.08
CA PHE A 32 -17.27 -4.70 -14.64
C PHE A 32 -18.28 -4.74 -15.79
N LYS A 33 -17.85 -4.48 -17.04
CA LYS A 33 -18.72 -4.59 -18.22
C LYS A 33 -18.99 -6.03 -18.66
N LYS A 34 -18.27 -7.04 -18.16
CA LYS A 34 -18.39 -8.44 -18.61
C LYS A 34 -19.04 -9.41 -17.62
N PHE A 35 -19.13 -9.10 -16.32
CA PHE A 35 -19.63 -10.06 -15.33
C PHE A 35 -20.57 -9.41 -14.32
N ASN A 36 -21.86 -9.72 -14.46
CA ASN A 36 -22.92 -9.44 -13.48
C ASN A 36 -22.89 -10.45 -12.31
N ASP A 37 -21.75 -11.06 -12.00
CA ASP A 37 -21.61 -12.08 -10.97
C ASP A 37 -20.48 -11.73 -10.00
N GLY A 38 -20.83 -11.61 -8.72
CA GLY A 38 -19.93 -11.95 -7.62
C GLY A 38 -19.29 -10.78 -6.86
N ASN A 39 -19.85 -10.48 -5.70
CA ASN A 39 -19.31 -9.62 -4.63
C ASN A 39 -17.83 -9.93 -4.26
N ASP A 40 -17.35 -11.14 -4.55
CA ASP A 40 -15.99 -11.58 -4.27
C ASP A 40 -14.92 -10.91 -5.16
N PHE A 41 -15.26 -10.51 -6.39
CA PHE A 41 -14.28 -9.89 -7.30
C PHE A 41 -13.87 -8.48 -6.84
N GLN A 42 -14.83 -7.72 -6.28
CA GLN A 42 -14.60 -6.38 -5.78
C GLN A 42 -13.67 -6.38 -4.55
N SER A 43 -13.83 -7.37 -3.66
CA SER A 43 -12.98 -7.53 -2.48
C SER A 43 -11.52 -7.87 -2.82
N LYS A 44 -11.32 -8.70 -3.86
CA LYS A 44 -9.98 -9.06 -4.37
C LYS A 44 -9.27 -7.86 -4.97
N THR A 45 -9.96 -7.02 -5.73
CA THR A 45 -9.26 -5.86 -6.29
C THR A 45 -8.96 -4.78 -5.25
N LEU A 46 -9.86 -4.55 -4.28
CA LEU A 46 -9.56 -3.65 -3.16
C LEU A 46 -8.31 -4.11 -2.39
N SER A 47 -8.15 -5.42 -2.19
CA SER A 47 -6.95 -5.98 -1.56
C SER A 47 -5.66 -5.72 -2.36
N LYS A 48 -5.72 -5.88 -3.69
CA LYS A 48 -4.58 -5.55 -4.59
C LYS A 48 -4.22 -4.06 -4.52
N PHE A 49 -5.22 -3.19 -4.49
CA PHE A 49 -5.02 -1.74 -4.34
C PHE A 49 -4.34 -1.39 -3.01
N LEU A 50 -4.86 -1.91 -1.89
CA LEU A 50 -4.26 -1.69 -0.57
C LEU A 50 -2.82 -2.20 -0.51
N THR A 51 -2.54 -3.33 -1.16
CA THR A 51 -1.18 -3.89 -1.24
C THR A 51 -0.22 -2.93 -1.96
N SER A 52 -0.60 -2.32 -3.08
CA SER A 52 0.23 -1.33 -3.79
C SER A 52 0.50 -0.08 -2.92
N ILE A 53 -0.51 0.44 -2.22
CA ILE A 53 -0.31 1.58 -1.28
C ILE A 53 0.65 1.21 -0.15
N ILE A 54 0.52 0.01 0.43
CA ILE A 54 1.39 -0.45 1.51
C ILE A 54 2.85 -0.52 1.05
N ILE A 55 3.11 -0.97 -0.19
CA ILE A 55 4.45 -0.98 -0.77
C ILE A 55 5.00 0.44 -0.87
N ALA A 56 4.22 1.39 -1.38
CA ALA A 56 4.61 2.79 -1.48
C ALA A 56 4.91 3.40 -0.11
N LEU A 57 4.02 3.21 0.87
CA LEU A 57 4.20 3.67 2.25
C LEU A 57 5.41 3.02 2.93
N SER A 58 5.72 1.76 2.62
CA SER A 58 6.90 1.08 3.15
C SER A 58 8.20 1.72 2.67
N ILE A 59 8.27 2.04 1.37
CA ILE A 59 9.42 2.73 0.79
C ILE A 59 9.52 4.14 1.38
N GLU A 60 8.40 4.86 1.46
CA GLU A 60 8.36 6.22 2.02
C GLU A 60 8.79 6.25 3.50
N SER A 61 8.31 5.29 4.29
CA SER A 61 8.69 5.11 5.68
C SER A 61 10.19 4.94 5.85
N LEU A 62 10.80 4.13 4.99
CA LEU A 62 12.25 3.91 5.02
C LEU A 62 13.02 5.18 4.66
N MET A 63 12.55 5.93 3.65
CA MET A 63 13.15 7.22 3.27
C MET A 63 13.08 8.24 4.42
N VAL A 64 11.95 8.32 5.13
CA VAL A 64 11.78 9.19 6.31
C VAL A 64 12.71 8.79 7.45
N VAL A 65 12.88 7.49 7.71
CA VAL A 65 13.85 6.98 8.69
C VAL A 65 15.27 7.45 8.33
N PHE A 66 15.70 7.26 7.08
CA PHE A 66 17.02 7.71 6.64
C PHE A 66 17.19 9.23 6.73
N LYS A 67 16.16 10.01 6.37
CA LYS A 67 16.18 11.46 6.50
C LYS A 67 16.38 11.90 7.95
N ILE A 68 15.68 11.27 8.90
CA ILE A 68 15.77 11.61 10.32
C ILE A 68 17.13 11.23 10.90
N VAL A 69 17.65 10.04 10.57
CA VAL A 69 18.96 9.55 11.04
C VAL A 69 20.10 10.47 10.57
N LEU A 70 19.98 11.07 9.39
CA LEU A 70 20.99 11.99 8.84
C LEU A 70 20.90 13.42 9.37
N ASP A 71 19.75 13.84 9.92
CA ASP A 71 19.48 15.23 10.29
C ASP A 71 19.44 15.42 11.82
N ASP A 72 18.60 14.66 12.54
CA ASP A 72 18.44 14.79 13.99
C ASP A 72 17.93 13.48 14.63
N TYR A 73 18.81 12.79 15.35
CA TYR A 73 18.50 11.55 16.09
C TYR A 73 17.38 11.73 17.13
N SER A 74 17.12 12.94 17.62
CA SER A 74 16.06 13.20 18.61
C SER A 74 14.66 12.89 18.07
N LYS A 75 14.49 12.87 16.73
CA LYS A 75 13.21 12.60 16.07
C LYS A 75 13.04 11.13 15.65
N LEU A 76 14.00 10.26 15.97
CA LEU A 76 13.98 8.84 15.56
C LEU A 76 12.75 8.10 16.10
N ILE A 77 12.23 8.53 17.25
CA ILE A 77 10.98 8.01 17.82
C ILE A 77 9.76 8.22 16.88
N ASN A 78 9.71 9.32 16.13
CA ASN A 78 8.63 9.54 15.16
C ASN A 78 8.73 8.57 13.98
N ALA A 79 9.95 8.27 13.55
CA ALA A 79 10.22 7.29 12.51
C ALA A 79 9.79 5.88 12.96
N PHE A 80 10.02 5.55 14.23
CA PHE A 80 9.57 4.29 14.83
C PHE A 80 8.04 4.14 14.80
N TYR A 81 7.28 5.18 15.18
CA TYR A 81 5.81 5.15 15.09
C TYR A 81 5.31 4.98 13.65
N LEU A 82 6.00 5.57 12.68
CA LEU A 82 5.64 5.44 11.27
C LEU A 82 5.87 4.00 10.77
N VAL A 83 7.02 3.41 11.06
CA VAL A 83 7.32 2.00 10.73
C VAL A 83 6.35 1.04 11.41
N LEU A 84 6.00 1.29 12.68
CA LEU A 84 4.97 0.54 13.38
C LEU A 84 3.60 0.64 12.68
N GLY A 85 3.20 1.85 12.26
CA GLY A 85 1.97 2.06 11.51
C GLY A 85 1.92 1.23 10.22
N VAL A 86 2.98 1.26 9.43
CA VAL A 86 3.09 0.45 8.20
C VAL A 86 3.03 -1.05 8.52
N THR A 87 3.70 -1.49 9.58
CA THR A 87 3.67 -2.89 10.02
C THR A 87 2.25 -3.34 10.39
N LEU A 88 1.50 -2.49 11.11
CA LEU A 88 0.09 -2.76 11.45
C LEU A 88 -0.80 -2.82 10.21
N LEU A 89 -0.55 -1.98 9.19
CA LEU A 89 -1.26 -2.06 7.92
C LEU A 89 -1.00 -3.39 7.20
N ILE A 90 0.26 -3.84 7.15
CA ILE A 90 0.63 -5.14 6.56
C ILE A 90 -0.10 -6.28 7.27
N ILE A 91 -0.08 -6.30 8.61
CA ILE A 91 -0.76 -7.32 9.41
C ILE A 91 -2.27 -7.26 9.19
N GLY A 92 -2.86 -6.06 9.19
CA GLY A 92 -4.29 -5.85 8.98
C GLY A 92 -4.75 -6.36 7.61
N THR A 93 -4.00 -6.06 6.55
CA THR A 93 -4.30 -6.55 5.20
C THR A 93 -4.08 -8.05 5.08
N GLY A 94 -3.04 -8.61 5.71
CA GLY A 94 -2.82 -10.05 5.79
C GLY A 94 -3.96 -10.79 6.48
N ALA A 95 -4.43 -10.27 7.62
CA ALA A 95 -5.57 -10.82 8.35
C ALA A 95 -6.87 -10.72 7.54
N TYR A 96 -7.13 -9.59 6.89
CA TYR A 96 -8.28 -9.40 6.00
C TYR A 96 -8.30 -10.43 4.86
N ASN A 97 -7.15 -10.63 4.20
CA ASN A 97 -7.02 -11.60 3.11
C ASN A 97 -7.24 -13.03 3.60
N TRP A 98 -6.67 -13.40 4.74
CA TRP A 98 -6.84 -14.73 5.33
C TRP A 98 -8.30 -15.02 5.71
N LEU A 99 -9.01 -14.04 6.30
CA LEU A 99 -10.43 -14.17 6.62
C LEU A 99 -11.29 -14.29 5.34
N SER A 100 -10.96 -13.50 4.32
CA SER A 100 -11.65 -13.56 3.02
C SER A 100 -11.44 -14.91 2.32
N GLU A 101 -10.23 -15.46 2.35
CA GLU A 101 -9.93 -16.78 1.79
C GLU A 101 -10.63 -17.93 2.53
N GLN A 102 -10.78 -17.84 3.86
CA GLN A 102 -11.55 -18.83 4.62
C GLN A 102 -13.03 -18.82 4.25
N LYS A 103 -13.63 -17.64 4.08
CA LYS A 103 -15.03 -17.52 3.63
C LYS A 103 -15.23 -18.20 2.27
N ASN A 104 -14.27 -18.06 1.36
CA ASN A 104 -14.34 -18.66 0.03
C ASN A 104 -14.08 -20.19 0.01
N ARG A 105 -13.41 -20.75 1.03
CA ARG A 105 -13.23 -22.22 1.17
C ARG A 105 -14.41 -22.92 1.87
N SER A 106 -15.21 -22.19 2.64
CA SER A 106 -16.41 -22.68 3.32
C SER A 106 -17.66 -22.51 2.45
N GLY A 107 -17.67 -23.11 1.26
CA GLY A 107 -18.79 -23.03 0.33
C GLY A 107 -20.15 -23.24 1.02
N ILE A 108 -20.93 -22.17 1.09
CA ILE A 108 -22.38 -22.15 1.24
C ILE A 108 -22.89 -21.46 -0.01
#